data_AF-A0A5J4X4Y2-F1
#
_entry.id   AF-A0A5J4X4Y2-F1
#
_cell.length_a   1.000
_cell.length_b   1.000
_cell.length_c   1.000
_cell.angle_alpha   90.00
_cell.angle_beta   90.00
_cell.angle_gamma   90.00
#
_symmetry.space_group_name_H-M   'P 1'
#
loop_
_entity.id
_entity.type
_entity.pdbx_description
1 polymer ?
#
loop_
_entity_poly.entity_id
_entity_poly.type
_entity_poly.pdbx_seq_one_letter_code
_entity_poly.pdbx_strand_id
1 'polypeptide(L)'
;MLLQTQFLSLPQTKIAELVNIGYAGVCIIAISTAGGIGVQDLEICDGLNHIFRFLKDLHQGKYLIPFPICPPLPLLSKSSIEQIEEEGGSEEIDAQLINNRQNGYIKYEANMAKSEILNHFIYRSDKEPERF
;
A
#
# COMPACT_ATOMS: atom_id res chain seq x y z
N MET A 1 -8.64 -21.12 -22.86
CA MET A 1 -8.66 -19.64 -22.77
C MET A 1 -9.64 -19.13 -21.71
N LEU A 2 -10.91 -19.60 -21.66
CA LEU A 2 -11.89 -19.18 -20.64
C LEU A 2 -11.55 -19.55 -19.18
N LEU A 3 -10.92 -20.71 -18.94
CA LEU A 3 -10.56 -21.17 -17.58
C LEU A 3 -9.44 -20.33 -16.94
N GLN A 4 -8.54 -19.76 -17.75
CA GLN A 4 -7.40 -18.99 -17.25
C GLN A 4 -7.81 -17.57 -16.81
N THR A 5 -8.82 -16.99 -17.49
CA THR A 5 -9.39 -15.68 -17.13
C THR A 5 -10.19 -15.73 -15.82
N GLN A 6 -10.92 -16.82 -15.55
CA GLN A 6 -11.66 -17.00 -14.29
C GLN A 6 -10.76 -17.19 -13.07
N PHE A 7 -9.58 -17.80 -13.25
CA PHE A 7 -8.61 -18.00 -12.16
C PHE A 7 -7.93 -16.68 -11.74
N LEU A 8 -7.68 -15.78 -12.71
CA LEU A 8 -7.11 -14.45 -12.45
C LEU A 8 -8.13 -13.43 -11.92
N SER A 9 -9.44 -13.63 -12.17
CA SER A 9 -10.47 -12.69 -11.73
C SER A 9 -10.76 -12.77 -10.23
N LEU A 10 -10.66 -13.95 -9.61
CA LEU A 10 -11.01 -14.13 -8.19
C LEU A 10 -10.06 -13.38 -7.23
N PRO A 11 -8.73 -13.37 -7.44
CA PRO A 11 -7.83 -12.52 -6.67
C PRO A 11 -8.12 -11.03 -6.85
N GLN A 12 -8.41 -10.59 -8.08
CA GLN A 12 -8.71 -9.19 -8.39
C GLN A 12 -10.01 -8.72 -7.73
N THR A 13 -11.06 -9.56 -7.69
CA THR A 13 -12.32 -9.20 -7.01
C THR A 13 -12.12 -9.04 -5.51
N LYS A 14 -11.34 -9.93 -4.86
CA LYS A 14 -11.00 -9.79 -3.44
C LYS A 14 -10.19 -8.53 -3.14
N ILE A 15 -9.25 -8.18 -4.02
CA ILE A 15 -8.48 -6.94 -3.89
C ILE A 15 -9.40 -5.72 -4.02
N ALA A 16 -10.33 -5.74 -4.99
CA ALA A 16 -11.31 -4.66 -5.14
C ALA A 16 -12.22 -4.54 -3.90
N GLU A 17 -12.64 -5.64 -3.29
CA GLU A 17 -13.38 -5.63 -2.02
C GLU A 17 -12.58 -4.95 -0.91
N LEU A 18 -11.30 -5.26 -0.75
CA LEU A 18 -10.42 -4.60 0.24
C LEU A 18 -10.31 -3.09 0.00
N VAL A 19 -10.13 -2.66 -1.25
CA VAL A 19 -10.12 -1.22 -1.57
C VAL A 19 -11.48 -0.60 -1.27
N ASN A 20 -12.59 -1.25 -1.62
CA ASN A 20 -13.92 -0.71 -1.39
C ASN A 20 -14.27 -0.53 0.09
N ILE A 21 -13.73 -1.38 0.98
CA ILE A 21 -13.92 -1.23 2.44
C ILE A 21 -12.91 -0.27 3.09
N GLY A 22 -12.07 0.42 2.31
CA GLY A 22 -11.12 1.38 2.84
C GLY A 22 -9.90 0.74 3.51
N TYR A 23 -9.49 -0.47 3.11
CA TYR A 23 -8.42 -1.21 3.80
C TYR A 23 -7.14 -0.37 4.04
N ALA A 24 -6.73 0.44 3.08
CA ALA A 24 -5.56 1.29 3.21
C ALA A 24 -5.74 2.36 4.31
N GLY A 25 -6.91 3.00 4.38
CA GLY A 25 -7.28 3.92 5.45
C GLY A 25 -7.37 3.24 6.82
N VAL A 26 -7.93 2.02 6.88
CA VAL A 26 -7.96 1.22 8.12
C VAL A 26 -6.55 0.93 8.64
N CYS A 27 -5.59 0.65 7.76
CA CYS A 27 -4.20 0.49 8.16
C CYS A 27 -3.62 1.78 8.76
N ILE A 28 -3.92 2.95 8.18
CA ILE A 28 -3.50 4.25 8.72
C ILE A 28 -4.08 4.48 10.11
N ILE A 29 -5.39 4.30 10.29
CA ILE A 29 -6.05 4.44 11.58
C ILE A 29 -5.42 3.52 12.64
N ALA A 30 -5.08 2.29 12.26
CA ALA A 30 -4.40 1.35 13.15
C ALA A 30 -3.00 1.85 13.58
N ILE A 31 -2.21 2.42 12.65
CA ILE A 31 -0.92 3.02 12.97
C ILE A 31 -1.10 4.23 13.90
N SER A 32 -2.01 5.14 13.58
CA SER A 32 -2.26 6.36 14.37
C SER A 32 -2.79 6.10 15.78
N THR A 33 -3.37 4.93 16.04
CA THR A 33 -3.88 4.54 17.36
C THR A 33 -2.87 3.72 18.18
N ALA A 34 -1.77 3.28 17.57
CA ALA A 34 -0.72 2.56 18.27
C ALA A 34 0.09 3.51 19.17
N GLY A 35 -0.13 3.42 20.48
CA GLY A 35 0.46 4.31 21.50
C GLY A 35 1.98 4.19 21.72
N GLY A 36 2.70 3.46 20.87
CA GLY A 36 4.16 3.38 20.90
C GLY A 36 4.72 2.85 22.22
N ILE A 37 4.21 1.72 22.72
CA ILE A 37 4.80 1.00 23.86
C ILE A 37 5.11 -0.43 23.41
N GLY A 38 6.34 -0.70 22.94
CA GLY A 38 6.93 -2.03 22.75
C GLY A 38 6.16 -2.98 21.82
N VAL A 39 5.03 -3.53 22.28
CA VAL A 39 4.08 -4.33 21.48
C VAL A 39 3.46 -3.47 20.38
N GLN A 40 3.05 -2.25 20.70
CA GLN A 40 2.47 -1.32 19.74
C GLN A 40 3.50 -0.85 18.70
N ASP A 41 4.80 -0.94 19.02
CA ASP A 41 5.87 -0.66 18.04
C ASP A 41 5.85 -1.72 16.92
N LEU A 42 5.47 -2.98 17.21
CA LEU A 42 5.30 -4.02 16.19
C LEU A 42 4.03 -3.77 15.37
N GLU A 43 2.94 -3.31 16.00
CA GLU A 43 1.70 -2.96 15.29
C GLU A 43 1.93 -1.83 14.29
N ILE A 44 2.75 -0.83 14.64
CA ILE A 44 3.20 0.21 13.72
C ILE A 44 4.01 -0.40 12.56
N CYS A 45 4.98 -1.26 12.86
CA CYS A 45 5.78 -1.93 11.83
C CYS A 45 4.90 -2.72 10.85
N ASP A 46 3.98 -3.54 11.39
CA ASP A 46 3.10 -4.40 10.60
C ASP A 46 2.10 -3.57 9.77
N GLY A 47 1.56 -2.49 10.35
CA GLY A 47 0.70 -1.55 9.62
C GLY A 47 1.42 -0.92 8.42
N LEU A 48 2.63 -0.39 8.64
CA LEU A 48 3.45 0.20 7.58
C LEU A 48 3.83 -0.85 6.51
N ASN A 49 4.20 -2.05 6.94
CA ASN A 49 4.51 -3.15 6.03
C ASN A 49 3.29 -3.58 5.19
N HIS A 50 2.11 -3.64 5.80
CA HIS A 50 0.86 -3.95 5.10
C HIS A 50 0.53 -2.91 4.04
N ILE A 51 0.66 -1.61 4.35
CA ILE A 51 0.47 -0.53 3.37
C ILE A 51 1.45 -0.68 2.21
N PHE A 52 2.74 -0.81 2.52
CA PHE A 52 3.79 -0.96 1.52
C PHE A 52 3.50 -2.14 0.58
N ARG A 53 3.25 -3.33 1.14
CA ARG A 53 3.00 -4.54 0.34
C ARG A 53 1.71 -4.46 -0.45
N PHE A 54 0.66 -3.87 0.12
CA PHE A 54 -0.62 -3.71 -0.55
C PHE A 54 -0.50 -2.79 -1.76
N LEU A 55 0.08 -1.60 -1.59
CA LEU A 55 0.29 -0.66 -2.70
C LEU A 55 1.24 -1.24 -3.75
N LYS A 56 2.32 -1.92 -3.34
CA LYS A 56 3.23 -2.59 -4.27
C LYS A 56 2.52 -3.66 -5.10
N ASP A 57 1.71 -4.51 -4.47
CA ASP A 57 0.93 -5.55 -5.17
C ASP A 57 -0.07 -4.92 -6.15
N LEU A 58 -0.65 -3.76 -5.81
CA LEU A 58 -1.53 -2.98 -6.70
C LEU A 58 -0.77 -2.34 -7.87
N HIS A 59 0.43 -1.78 -7.65
CA HIS A 59 1.21 -1.12 -8.70
C HIS A 59 1.91 -2.10 -9.64
N GLN A 60 2.49 -3.16 -9.11
CA GLN A 60 3.38 -4.07 -9.85
C GLN A 60 2.69 -5.38 -10.22
N GLY A 61 1.51 -5.63 -9.66
CA GLY A 61 0.89 -6.95 -9.71
C GLY A 61 1.57 -7.91 -8.74
N LYS A 62 0.95 -9.07 -8.55
CA LYS A 62 1.42 -10.11 -7.62
C LYS A 62 1.73 -11.38 -8.38
N TYR A 63 2.90 -11.97 -8.11
CA TYR A 63 3.36 -13.20 -8.74
C TYR A 63 3.83 -14.19 -7.68
N LEU A 64 3.40 -15.45 -7.81
CA LEU A 64 3.98 -16.58 -7.09
C LEU A 64 4.57 -17.51 -8.14
N ILE A 65 5.88 -17.44 -8.37
CA ILE A 65 6.55 -18.17 -9.46
C ILE A 65 6.12 -19.65 -9.45
N PRO A 66 5.63 -20.21 -10.58
CA PRO A 66 5.53 -19.62 -11.93
C PRO A 66 4.18 -18.93 -12.28
N PHE A 67 3.27 -18.74 -11.32
CA PHE A 67 1.90 -18.28 -11.54
C PHE A 67 1.70 -16.78 -11.27
N PRO A 68 1.24 -15.98 -12.25
CA PRO A 68 0.73 -14.63 -11.98
C PRO A 68 -0.57 -14.75 -11.17
N ILE A 69 -0.65 -14.01 -10.05
CA ILE A 69 -1.83 -13.98 -9.17
C ILE A 69 -2.77 -12.85 -9.61
N CYS A 70 -2.22 -11.65 -9.81
CA CYS A 70 -2.97 -10.53 -10.36
C CYS A 70 -2.05 -9.63 -11.20
N PRO A 71 -2.56 -9.04 -12.29
CA PRO A 71 -1.85 -8.00 -13.00
C PRO A 71 -1.77 -6.72 -12.14
N PRO A 72 -0.97 -5.71 -12.54
CA PRO A 72 -1.09 -4.35 -12.02
C PRO A 72 -2.54 -3.83 -12.05
N LEU A 73 -2.98 -3.20 -10.96
CA LEU A 73 -4.32 -2.67 -10.74
C LEU A 73 -4.24 -1.15 -10.43
N PRO A 74 -3.83 -0.30 -11.41
CA PRO A 74 -3.51 1.11 -11.16
C PRO A 74 -4.70 1.93 -10.64
N LEU A 75 -5.93 1.63 -11.07
CA LEU A 75 -7.13 2.32 -10.58
C LEU A 75 -7.38 2.06 -9.10
N LEU A 76 -7.21 0.80 -8.67
CA LEU A 76 -7.36 0.41 -7.26
C LEU A 76 -6.22 0.96 -6.40
N SER A 77 -5.02 1.07 -6.97
CA SER A 77 -3.90 1.73 -6.30
C SER A 77 -4.18 3.21 -6.03
N LYS A 78 -4.70 3.92 -7.04
CA LYS A 78 -5.09 5.32 -6.91
C LYS A 78 -6.13 5.52 -5.81
N SER A 79 -7.18 4.71 -5.78
CA SER A 79 -8.20 4.77 -4.71
C SER A 79 -7.62 4.47 -3.33
N SER A 80 -6.65 3.55 -3.23
CA SER A 80 -5.99 3.24 -1.95
C SER A 80 -5.12 4.39 -1.46
N ILE A 81 -4.44 5.11 -2.37
CA ILE A 81 -3.65 6.30 -2.02
C ILE A 81 -4.56 7.46 -1.61
N GLU A 82 -5.70 7.64 -2.30
CA GLU A 82 -6.71 8.63 -1.90
C GLU A 82 -7.23 8.36 -0.48
N GLN A 83 -7.49 7.10 -0.12
CA GLN A 83 -7.88 6.73 1.25
C GLN A 83 -6.78 7.04 2.27
N ILE A 84 -5.52 6.78 1.94
CA ILE A 84 -4.40 7.10 2.82
C ILE A 84 -4.34 8.61 3.07
N GLU A 85 -4.49 9.43 2.03
CA GLU A 85 -4.48 10.88 2.15
C GLU A 85 -5.70 11.41 2.94
N GLU A 86 -6.90 10.88 2.67
CA GLU A 86 -8.14 11.27 3.36
C GLU A 86 -8.07 11.04 4.88
N GLU A 87 -7.35 10.00 5.31
CA GLU A 87 -7.14 9.68 6.73
C GLU A 87 -5.87 10.33 7.33
N GLY A 88 -5.22 11.27 6.63
CA GLY A 88 -4.00 11.93 7.11
C GLY A 88 -2.78 11.00 7.20
N GLY A 89 -2.78 9.95 6.38
CA GLY A 89 -1.75 8.91 6.42
C GLY A 89 -0.38 9.36 5.93
N SER A 90 -0.33 10.41 5.09
CA SER A 90 0.93 11.04 4.70
C SER A 90 1.66 11.63 5.91
N GLU A 91 0.93 12.36 6.77
CA GLU A 91 1.45 12.93 8.01
C GLU A 91 1.83 11.84 9.03
N GLU A 92 1.00 10.81 9.17
CA GLU A 92 1.27 9.69 10.08
C GLU A 92 2.56 8.96 9.67
N ILE A 93 2.70 8.62 8.40
CA ILE A 93 3.92 7.95 7.88
C ILE A 93 5.14 8.84 8.10
N ASP A 94 5.02 10.15 7.87
CA ASP A 94 6.11 11.12 8.08
C ASP A 94 6.53 11.23 9.55
N ALA A 95 5.59 11.15 10.48
CA ALA A 95 5.88 11.11 11.91
C ALA A 95 6.72 9.86 12.28
N GLN A 96 6.50 8.73 11.60
CA GLN A 96 7.25 7.49 11.85
C GLN A 96 8.67 7.49 11.24
N LEU A 97 9.02 8.44 10.35
CA LEU A 97 10.36 8.52 9.74
C LEU A 97 11.48 8.88 10.73
N ILE A 98 11.13 9.49 11.87
CA ILE A 98 12.07 9.80 12.94
C ILE A 98 12.03 8.79 14.09
N ASN A 99 11.15 7.79 14.00
CA ASN A 99 10.96 6.79 15.03
C ASN A 99 12.08 5.72 14.98
N ASN A 100 13.06 5.86 15.88
CA ASN A 100 14.21 4.95 15.99
C ASN A 100 13.96 3.71 16.89
N ARG A 101 12.72 3.47 17.31
CA ARG A 101 12.37 2.25 18.06
C ARG A 101 12.56 1.01 17.19
N GLN A 102 12.55 -0.16 17.83
CA GLN A 102 12.83 -1.44 17.16
C GLN A 102 14.14 -1.40 16.35
N ASN A 103 15.18 -0.77 16.90
CA ASN A 103 16.49 -0.60 16.24
C ASN A 103 16.41 0.08 14.86
N GLY A 104 15.48 1.04 14.69
CA GLY A 104 15.26 1.77 13.44
C GLY A 104 14.40 1.04 12.40
N TYR A 105 13.81 -0.10 12.75
CA TYR A 105 12.97 -0.87 11.82
C TYR A 105 11.68 -0.12 11.44
N ILE A 106 11.04 0.58 12.39
CA ILE A 106 9.86 1.41 12.11
C ILE A 106 10.17 2.45 11.04
N LYS A 107 11.27 3.19 11.24
CA LYS A 107 11.76 4.16 10.25
C LYS A 107 12.00 3.53 8.89
N TYR A 108 12.53 2.31 8.83
CA TYR A 108 12.73 1.60 7.56
C TYR A 108 11.40 1.31 6.87
N GLU A 109 10.43 0.73 7.56
CA GLU A 109 9.09 0.44 7.00
C GLU A 109 8.37 1.72 6.58
N ALA A 110 8.49 2.80 7.36
CA ALA A 110 7.92 4.12 7.01
C ALA A 110 8.53 4.67 5.71
N ASN A 111 9.84 4.52 5.50
CA ASN A 111 10.48 4.91 4.24
C ASN A 111 9.99 4.05 3.07
N MET A 112 9.78 2.74 3.28
CA MET A 112 9.27 1.84 2.23
C MET A 112 7.83 2.22 1.83
N ALA A 113 6.95 2.44 2.82
CA ALA A 113 5.57 2.88 2.58
C ALA A 113 5.53 4.24 1.88
N LYS A 114 6.31 5.23 2.36
CA LYS A 114 6.43 6.55 1.73
C LYS A 114 6.93 6.45 0.30
N SER A 115 7.96 5.63 0.03
CA SER A 115 8.47 5.45 -1.32
C SER A 115 7.41 4.87 -2.26
N GLU A 116 6.59 3.92 -1.80
CA GLU A 116 5.56 3.32 -2.65
C GLU A 116 4.41 4.28 -2.96
N ILE A 117 4.03 5.11 -1.99
CA ILE A 117 3.07 6.22 -2.19
C ILE A 117 3.64 7.22 -3.21
N LEU A 118 4.90 7.63 -3.06
CA LEU A 118 5.55 8.60 -3.94
C LEU A 118 5.83 8.06 -5.36
N ASN A 119 6.16 6.78 -5.50
CA ASN A 119 6.40 6.14 -6.80
C ASN A 119 5.16 6.20 -7.70
N HIS A 120 3.95 6.20 -7.13
CA HIS A 120 2.72 6.45 -7.89
C HIS A 120 2.68 7.85 -8.49
N PHE A 121 3.10 8.87 -7.73
CA PHE A 121 3.11 10.26 -8.19
C PHE A 121 4.20 10.53 -9.24
N ILE A 122 5.34 9.86 -9.14
CA ILE A 122 6.39 9.91 -10.18
C ILE A 122 5.87 9.26 -11.47
N TYR A 123 5.32 8.04 -11.39
CA TYR A 123 4.71 7.37 -12.55
C TYR A 123 3.57 8.17 -13.19
N ARG A 124 2.80 8.92 -12.38
CA ARG A 124 1.77 9.85 -12.87
C ARG A 124 2.38 11.04 -13.61
N SER A 125 3.48 11.61 -13.11
CA SER A 125 4.16 12.77 -13.70
C SER A 125 4.88 12.41 -15.00
N ASP A 126 5.46 11.21 -15.07
CA ASP A 126 6.15 10.69 -16.26
C ASP A 126 5.18 10.21 -17.37
N LYS A 127 3.89 10.11 -17.06
CA LYS A 127 2.83 9.67 -17.98
C LYS A 127 1.83 10.77 -18.37
N GLU A 128 2.15 12.05 -18.19
CA GLU A 128 1.42 13.08 -18.94
C GLU A 128 1.53 12.74 -20.43
N PRO A 129 0.42 12.45 -21.14
CA PRO A 129 0.49 12.17 -22.56
C PRO A 129 0.91 13.45 -23.27
N GLU A 130 1.94 13.38 -24.11
CA GLU A 130 2.09 14.34 -25.20
C GLU A 130 0.76 14.36 -25.95
N ARG A 131 -0.02 15.43 -25.72
CA ARG A 131 -1.27 15.68 -26.43
C ARG A 131 -0.88 16.00 -27.88
N PHE A 132 -1.09 15.05 -28.77
CA PHE A 132 -1.18 15.30 -30.21
C PHE A 132 -2.57 15.82 -30.57
#